data_AF-A0A2T3M856-F1
#
_entry.id   AF-A0A2T3M856-F1
#
_cell.length_a   1.000
_cell.length_b   1.000
_cell.length_c   1.000
_cell.angle_alpha   90.00
_cell.angle_beta   90.00
_cell.angle_gamma   90.00
#
_symmetry.space_group_name_H-M   'P 1'
#
loop_
_entity.id
_entity.type
_entity.pdbx_description
1 polymer ?
#
loop_
_entity_poly.entity_id
_entity_poly.type
_entity_poly.pdbx_seq_one_letter_code
_entity_poly.pdbx_strand_id
1 'polypeptide(L)'
;MPYLLAILLSVSLLSGCQSAYYSAMEQVGVHKRDIMVDRVEDANAAQQNAQKQFTSALEGLKALNNFHGGELEAAYNDVNDQYKDSEAAVNKVKDRIAAIEDVADALFEEWNDELALYKSATLKRDSANKLRATKAQYQKMLAAMKRAEQKMEPVLDTLRDNTLYLKHNLNAAAIGSLQGEFNSLQREIQQAIRDMNSAIAESNRFIGHLKK
;
A
#
# COMPACT_ATOMS: atom_id res chain seq x y z
N MET A 1 37.67 -16.15 8.96
CA MET A 1 36.53 -17.08 9.00
C MET A 1 35.67 -17.07 10.29
N PRO A 2 35.97 -16.36 11.41
CA PRO A 2 35.02 -16.31 12.54
C PRO A 2 33.89 -15.27 12.34
N TYR A 3 34.15 -14.22 11.56
CA TYR A 3 33.18 -13.15 11.28
C TYR A 3 32.02 -13.58 10.36
N LEU A 4 32.24 -14.57 9.48
CA LEU A 4 31.20 -15.12 8.61
C LEU A 4 30.13 -15.90 9.40
N LEU A 5 30.52 -16.59 10.47
CA LEU A 5 29.60 -17.28 11.38
C LEU A 5 28.79 -16.30 12.23
N ALA A 6 29.41 -15.19 12.68
CA ALA A 6 28.71 -14.15 13.45
C ALA A 6 27.69 -13.37 12.59
N ILE A 7 27.98 -13.16 11.30
CA ILE A 7 27.05 -12.55 10.34
C ILE A 7 25.89 -13.50 9.99
N LEU A 8 26.16 -14.80 9.81
CA LEU A 8 25.09 -15.78 9.58
C LEU A 8 24.16 -15.91 10.80
N LEU A 9 24.70 -15.86 12.03
CA LEU A 9 23.91 -15.99 13.26
C LEU A 9 23.00 -14.77 13.52
N SER A 10 23.44 -13.58 13.11
CA SER A 10 22.68 -12.33 13.27
C SER A 10 21.57 -12.18 12.23
N VAL A 11 21.72 -12.73 11.03
CA VAL A 11 20.65 -12.77 10.01
C VAL A 11 19.54 -13.76 10.42
N SER A 12 19.86 -14.88 11.08
CA SER A 12 18.85 -15.82 11.60
C SER A 12 18.03 -15.32 12.79
N LEU A 13 18.51 -14.30 13.51
CA LEU A 13 17.77 -13.70 14.64
C LEU A 13 16.70 -12.71 14.18
N LEU A 14 16.79 -12.15 12.97
CA LEU A 14 15.83 -11.18 12.45
C LEU A 14 14.53 -11.85 11.95
N SER A 15 14.62 -13.07 11.40
CA SER A 15 13.44 -13.84 10.97
C SER A 15 12.62 -14.41 12.15
N GLY A 16 13.20 -14.48 13.35
CA GLY A 16 12.53 -14.96 14.56
C GLY A 16 11.72 -13.89 15.32
N CYS A 17 11.91 -12.60 15.01
CA CYS A 17 11.22 -11.51 15.72
C CYS A 17 9.73 -11.44 15.39
N GLN A 18 9.34 -11.73 14.14
CA GLN A 18 7.95 -11.68 13.70
C GLN A 18 7.14 -12.87 14.23
N SER A 19 7.71 -14.07 14.18
CA SER A 19 7.07 -15.26 14.78
C SER A 19 6.89 -15.09 16.29
N ALA A 20 7.92 -14.60 17.00
CA ALA A 20 7.83 -14.30 18.43
C ALA A 20 6.78 -13.22 18.74
N TYR A 21 6.66 -12.17 17.91
CA TYR A 21 5.64 -11.14 18.05
C TYR A 21 4.23 -11.72 17.94
N TYR A 22 3.93 -12.50 16.90
CA TYR A 22 2.61 -13.09 16.71
C TYR A 22 2.28 -14.12 17.79
N SER A 23 3.26 -14.93 18.21
CA SER A 23 3.08 -15.87 19.34
C SER A 23 2.79 -15.15 20.66
N ALA A 24 3.43 -14.00 20.94
CA ALA A 24 3.15 -13.21 22.14
C ALA A 24 1.74 -12.59 22.12
N MET A 25 1.27 -12.13 20.95
CA MET A 25 -0.10 -11.61 20.78
C MET A 25 -1.15 -12.69 21.01
N GLU A 26 -0.88 -13.93 20.58
CA GLU A 26 -1.80 -15.05 20.80
C GLU A 26 -1.89 -15.47 22.27
N GLN A 27 -0.79 -15.37 23.03
CA GLN A 27 -0.79 -15.61 24.48
C GLN A 27 -1.69 -14.62 25.25
N VAL A 28 -1.92 -13.43 24.70
CA VAL A 28 -2.85 -12.44 25.26
C VAL A 28 -4.23 -12.45 24.58
N GLY A 29 -4.52 -13.48 23.78
CA GLY A 29 -5.84 -13.74 23.19
C GLY A 29 -6.11 -13.09 21.84
N VAL A 30 -5.10 -12.53 21.17
CA VAL A 30 -5.23 -11.92 19.84
C VAL A 30 -4.74 -12.91 18.78
N HIS A 31 -5.67 -13.41 17.96
CA HIS A 31 -5.34 -14.38 16.92
C HIS A 31 -4.81 -13.69 15.65
N LYS A 32 -3.91 -14.37 14.92
CA LYS A 32 -3.31 -13.87 13.66
C LYS A 32 -4.36 -13.52 12.61
N ARG A 33 -5.51 -14.20 12.62
CA ARG A 33 -6.67 -13.87 11.78
C ARG A 33 -7.21 -12.46 12.05
N ASP A 34 -7.30 -12.07 13.31
CA ASP A 34 -7.85 -10.76 13.69
C ASP A 34 -6.82 -9.67 13.39
N ILE A 35 -5.53 -9.95 13.61
CA ILE A 35 -4.42 -9.08 13.16
C ILE A 35 -4.48 -8.90 11.63
N MET A 36 -4.74 -9.96 10.87
CA MET A 36 -4.88 -9.89 9.41
C MET A 36 -6.02 -8.97 9.00
N VAL A 37 -7.18 -9.03 9.67
CA VAL A 37 -8.29 -8.10 9.44
C VAL A 37 -7.83 -6.66 9.66
N ASP A 38 -7.20 -6.38 10.81
CA ASP A 38 -6.75 -5.03 11.16
C ASP A 38 -5.75 -4.48 10.14
N ARG A 39 -4.80 -5.31 9.67
CA ARG A 39 -3.82 -4.89 8.65
C ARG A 39 -4.48 -4.58 7.31
N VAL A 40 -5.49 -5.33 6.91
CA VAL A 40 -6.22 -5.07 5.67
C VAL A 40 -7.09 -3.81 5.79
N GLU A 41 -7.71 -3.56 6.94
CA GLU A 41 -8.45 -2.33 7.22
C GLU A 41 -7.50 -1.10 7.23
N ASP A 42 -6.31 -1.24 7.83
CA ASP A 42 -5.23 -0.24 7.79
C ASP A 42 -4.76 0.08 6.36
N ALA A 43 -4.64 -0.94 5.49
CA ALA A 43 -4.27 -0.74 4.08
C ALA A 43 -5.38 -0.04 3.29
N ASN A 44 -6.65 -0.37 3.55
CA ASN A 44 -7.79 0.34 2.97
C ASN A 44 -7.76 1.83 3.34
N ALA A 45 -7.52 2.16 4.60
CA ALA A 45 -7.39 3.54 5.05
C ALA A 45 -6.21 4.26 4.38
N ALA A 46 -5.07 3.59 4.20
CA ALA A 46 -3.92 4.15 3.49
C ALA A 46 -4.24 4.45 2.02
N GLN A 47 -4.90 3.52 1.31
CA GLN A 47 -5.32 3.74 -0.08
C GLN A 47 -6.33 4.89 -0.19
N GLN A 48 -7.29 5.00 0.72
CA GLN A 48 -8.22 6.13 0.77
C GLN A 48 -7.52 7.46 1.03
N ASN A 49 -6.47 7.48 1.86
CA ASN A 49 -5.64 8.66 2.06
C ASN A 49 -4.89 9.03 0.77
N ALA A 50 -4.23 8.07 0.12
CA ALA A 50 -3.55 8.30 -1.15
C ALA A 50 -4.49 8.84 -2.24
N GLN A 51 -5.73 8.35 -2.32
CA GLN A 51 -6.76 8.90 -3.21
C GLN A 51 -7.04 10.38 -2.93
N LYS A 52 -7.14 10.77 -1.64
CA LYS A 52 -7.34 12.17 -1.25
C LYS A 52 -6.14 13.02 -1.66
N GLN A 53 -4.92 12.59 -1.36
CA GLN A 53 -3.71 13.36 -1.69
C GLN A 53 -3.55 13.57 -3.19
N PHE A 54 -3.77 12.54 -4.01
CA PHE A 54 -3.74 12.71 -5.46
C PHE A 54 -4.88 13.59 -5.98
N THR A 55 -6.04 13.58 -5.35
CA THR A 55 -7.13 14.49 -5.72
C THR A 55 -6.75 15.94 -5.40
N SER A 56 -6.19 16.20 -4.21
CA SER A 56 -5.70 17.52 -3.83
C SER A 56 -4.56 17.99 -4.73
N ALA A 57 -3.60 17.13 -5.05
CA ALA A 57 -2.52 17.41 -6.01
C ALA A 57 -3.07 17.83 -7.38
N LEU A 58 -4.10 17.14 -7.87
CA LEU A 58 -4.75 17.48 -9.13
C LEU A 58 -5.48 18.85 -9.06
N GLU A 59 -6.06 19.19 -7.93
CA GLU A 59 -6.72 20.49 -7.72
C GLU A 59 -5.71 21.65 -7.69
N GLY A 60 -4.59 21.51 -6.98
CA GLY A 60 -3.51 22.51 -6.97
C GLY A 60 -2.92 22.75 -8.35
N LEU A 61 -2.71 21.67 -9.12
CA LEU A 61 -2.24 21.78 -10.51
C LEU A 61 -3.23 22.50 -11.43
N LYS A 62 -4.54 22.27 -11.26
CA LYS A 62 -5.57 23.00 -12.01
C LYS A 62 -5.59 24.47 -11.64
N ALA A 63 -5.37 24.81 -10.37
CA ALA A 63 -5.28 26.18 -9.91
C ALA A 63 -4.08 26.91 -10.55
N LEU A 64 -2.92 26.25 -10.64
CA LEU A 64 -1.75 26.77 -11.37
C LEU A 64 -2.05 27.04 -12.85
N ASN A 65 -2.76 26.12 -13.51
CA ASN A 65 -3.07 26.24 -14.93
C ASN A 65 -4.03 27.41 -15.27
N ASN A 66 -4.92 27.77 -14.35
CA ASN A 66 -5.92 28.83 -14.55
C ASN A 66 -5.47 30.19 -13.99
N PHE A 67 -4.20 30.31 -13.63
CA PHE A 67 -3.68 31.48 -12.94
C PHE A 67 -3.41 32.65 -13.91
N HIS A 68 -4.08 33.77 -13.69
CA HIS A 68 -3.96 35.00 -14.50
C HIS A 68 -3.44 36.17 -13.66
N GLY A 69 -2.26 35.99 -13.05
CA GLY A 69 -1.58 37.02 -12.26
C GLY A 69 -1.86 36.93 -10.75
N GLY A 70 -0.80 37.10 -9.94
CA GLY A 70 -0.77 36.98 -8.47
C GLY A 70 0.54 36.29 -7.99
N GLU A 71 0.58 35.81 -6.75
CA GLU A 71 1.75 35.13 -6.18
C GLU A 71 1.91 33.67 -6.65
N LEU A 72 2.59 33.49 -7.79
CA LEU A 72 3.00 32.18 -8.32
C LEU A 72 3.70 31.30 -7.27
N GLU A 73 4.44 31.94 -6.35
CA GLU A 73 5.15 31.27 -5.27
C GLU A 73 4.20 30.53 -4.32
N ALA A 74 3.05 31.12 -3.97
CA ALA A 74 2.06 30.46 -3.12
C ALA A 74 1.47 29.21 -3.79
N ALA A 75 1.15 29.30 -5.08
CA ALA A 75 0.61 28.17 -5.84
C ALA A 75 1.66 27.07 -6.06
N TYR A 76 2.93 27.44 -6.26
CA TYR A 76 4.04 26.49 -6.26
C TYR A 76 4.17 25.77 -4.91
N ASN A 77 4.13 26.50 -3.80
CA ASN A 77 4.25 25.92 -2.46
C ASN A 77 3.12 24.93 -2.17
N ASP A 78 1.88 25.25 -2.56
CA ASP A 78 0.73 24.35 -2.44
C ASP A 78 0.94 23.02 -3.20
N VAL A 79 1.35 23.08 -4.47
CA VAL A 79 1.63 21.88 -5.27
C VAL A 79 2.80 21.07 -4.72
N ASN A 80 3.85 21.74 -4.24
CA ASN A 80 4.99 21.08 -3.62
C ASN A 80 4.61 20.36 -2.32
N ASP A 81 3.72 20.93 -1.51
CA ASP A 81 3.24 20.29 -0.29
C ASP A 81 2.30 19.12 -0.61
N GLN A 82 1.42 19.26 -1.59
CA GLN A 82 0.58 18.17 -2.11
C GLN A 82 1.41 17.00 -2.68
N TYR A 83 2.55 17.29 -3.33
CA TYR A 83 3.50 16.27 -3.77
C TYR A 83 4.08 15.49 -2.59
N LYS A 84 4.59 16.18 -1.55
CA LYS A 84 5.15 15.52 -0.36
C LYS A 84 4.10 14.69 0.38
N ASP A 85 2.89 15.20 0.52
CA ASP A 85 1.79 14.47 1.15
C ASP A 85 1.40 13.23 0.33
N SER A 86 1.39 13.34 -0.99
CA SER A 86 1.18 12.21 -1.90
C SER A 86 2.30 11.17 -1.76
N GLU A 87 3.57 11.61 -1.70
CA GLU A 87 4.73 10.72 -1.50
C GLU A 87 4.64 9.95 -0.18
N ALA A 88 4.31 10.64 0.92
CA ALA A 88 4.10 10.03 2.21
C ALA A 88 2.94 9.01 2.19
N ALA A 89 1.84 9.34 1.52
CA ALA A 89 0.69 8.45 1.40
C ALA A 89 1.00 7.18 0.60
N VAL A 90 1.75 7.29 -0.51
CA VAL A 90 2.17 6.13 -1.29
C VAL A 90 3.11 5.25 -0.47
N ASN A 91 4.11 5.81 0.19
CA ASN A 91 5.01 5.05 1.07
C ASN A 91 4.22 4.31 2.16
N LYS A 92 3.20 4.96 2.73
CA LYS A 92 2.31 4.32 3.70
C LYS A 92 1.56 3.14 3.10
N VAL A 93 1.08 3.23 1.86
CA VAL A 93 0.45 2.11 1.15
C VAL A 93 1.44 0.94 1.01
N LYS A 94 2.69 1.20 0.60
CA LYS A 94 3.74 0.17 0.48
C LYS A 94 3.97 -0.56 1.81
N ASP A 95 4.13 0.20 2.89
CA ASP A 95 4.34 -0.35 4.23
C ASP A 95 3.17 -1.24 4.67
N ARG A 96 1.93 -0.84 4.36
CA ARG A 96 0.74 -1.62 4.72
C ARG A 96 0.62 -2.90 3.91
N ILE A 97 0.98 -2.88 2.62
CA ILE A 97 1.05 -4.08 1.79
C ILE A 97 2.07 -5.06 2.37
N ALA A 98 3.28 -4.60 2.70
CA ALA A 98 4.32 -5.44 3.29
C ALA A 98 3.88 -6.04 4.64
N ALA A 99 3.21 -5.27 5.49
CA ALA A 99 2.69 -5.76 6.76
C ALA A 99 1.59 -6.83 6.59
N ILE A 100 0.79 -6.76 5.53
CA ILE A 100 -0.19 -7.80 5.19
C ILE A 100 0.50 -9.08 4.74
N GLU A 101 1.54 -8.97 3.90
CA GLU A 101 2.33 -10.11 3.46
C GLU A 101 2.95 -10.86 4.64
N ASP A 102 3.55 -10.14 5.58
CA ASP A 102 4.14 -10.71 6.79
C ASP A 102 3.15 -11.50 7.65
N VAL A 103 1.98 -10.93 7.97
CA VAL A 103 0.95 -11.63 8.75
C VAL A 103 0.42 -12.85 7.98
N ALA A 104 0.32 -12.74 6.65
CA ALA A 104 -0.20 -13.82 5.81
C ALA A 104 0.72 -15.04 5.82
N ASP A 105 2.02 -14.81 5.68
CA ASP A 105 3.02 -15.86 5.71
C ASP A 105 2.96 -16.61 7.04
N ALA A 106 2.98 -15.88 8.16
CA ALA A 106 2.87 -16.46 9.51
C ALA A 106 1.55 -17.24 9.72
N LEU A 107 0.41 -16.66 9.33
CA LEU A 107 -0.91 -17.30 9.46
C LEU A 107 -1.00 -18.58 8.64
N PHE A 108 -0.49 -18.57 7.41
CA PHE A 108 -0.63 -19.70 6.49
C PHE A 108 0.37 -20.81 6.75
N GLU A 109 1.56 -20.50 7.28
CA GLU A 109 2.52 -21.48 7.75
C GLU A 109 1.95 -22.24 8.96
N GLU A 110 1.52 -21.52 10.00
CA GLU A 110 0.93 -22.13 11.21
C GLU A 110 -0.29 -23.00 10.87
N TRP A 111 -1.24 -22.48 10.10
CA TRP A 111 -2.44 -23.23 9.74
C TRP A 111 -2.06 -24.51 8.96
N ASN A 112 -1.04 -24.46 8.10
CA ASN A 112 -0.58 -25.64 7.37
C ASN A 112 0.04 -26.69 8.31
N ASP A 113 0.85 -26.28 9.29
CA ASP A 113 1.45 -27.18 10.27
C ASP A 113 0.40 -27.85 11.15
N GLU A 114 -0.63 -27.10 11.57
CA GLU A 114 -1.75 -27.62 12.34
C GLU A 114 -2.58 -28.68 11.59
N LEU A 115 -2.59 -28.66 10.24
CA LEU A 115 -3.22 -29.72 9.45
C LEU A 115 -2.60 -31.10 9.73
N ALA A 116 -1.34 -31.17 10.15
CA ALA A 116 -0.67 -32.42 10.51
C ALA A 116 -1.17 -32.98 11.85
N LEU A 117 -1.71 -32.14 12.73
CA LEU A 117 -2.13 -32.50 14.09
C LEU A 117 -3.54 -33.14 14.13
N TYR A 118 -4.35 -32.94 13.08
CA TYR A 118 -5.68 -33.54 13.01
C TYR A 118 -5.64 -35.06 12.94
N LYS A 119 -6.31 -35.71 13.91
CA LYS A 119 -6.60 -37.15 13.87
C LYS A 119 -7.80 -37.50 12.98
N SER A 120 -8.77 -36.60 12.87
CA SER A 120 -9.96 -36.80 12.04
C SER A 120 -9.69 -36.42 10.58
N ALA A 121 -9.78 -37.40 9.67
CA ALA A 121 -9.59 -37.17 8.23
C ALA A 121 -10.62 -36.19 7.65
N THR A 122 -11.87 -36.22 8.15
CA THR A 122 -12.94 -35.32 7.71
C THR A 122 -12.63 -33.87 8.09
N LEU A 123 -12.22 -33.63 9.35
CA LEU A 123 -11.88 -32.28 9.83
C LEU A 123 -10.61 -31.76 9.15
N LYS A 124 -9.60 -32.60 8.96
CA LYS A 124 -8.38 -32.24 8.23
C LYS A 124 -8.69 -31.78 6.81
N ARG A 125 -9.54 -32.52 6.09
CA ARG A 125 -9.96 -32.17 4.72
C ARG A 125 -10.74 -30.87 4.68
N ASP A 126 -11.66 -30.66 5.61
CA ASP A 126 -12.42 -29.40 5.72
C ASP A 126 -11.50 -28.19 5.96
N SER A 127 -10.60 -28.30 6.94
CA SER A 127 -9.62 -27.26 7.29
C SER A 127 -8.69 -26.95 6.11
N ALA A 128 -8.17 -27.98 5.41
CA ALA A 128 -7.34 -27.80 4.22
C ALA A 128 -8.09 -27.11 3.06
N ASN A 129 -9.39 -27.38 2.89
CA ASN A 129 -10.22 -26.71 1.90
C ASN A 129 -10.41 -25.22 2.24
N LYS A 130 -10.63 -24.89 3.52
CA LYS A 130 -10.70 -23.51 4.00
C LYS A 130 -9.39 -22.77 3.80
N LEU A 131 -8.25 -23.36 4.18
CA LEU A 131 -6.92 -22.79 3.94
C LEU A 131 -6.70 -22.45 2.46
N ARG A 132 -7.01 -23.40 1.56
CA ARG A 132 -6.89 -23.18 0.11
C ARG A 132 -7.79 -22.05 -0.39
N ALA A 133 -9.04 -22.00 0.07
CA ALA A 133 -9.97 -20.94 -0.29
C ALA A 133 -9.49 -19.56 0.20
N THR A 134 -9.01 -19.49 1.45
CA THR A 134 -8.47 -18.25 2.04
C THR A 134 -7.23 -17.77 1.30
N LYS A 135 -6.28 -18.66 0.98
CA LYS A 135 -5.09 -18.32 0.17
C LYS A 135 -5.48 -17.74 -1.20
N ALA A 136 -6.47 -18.32 -1.87
CA ALA A 136 -6.93 -17.84 -3.17
C ALA A 136 -7.56 -16.43 -3.09
N GLN A 137 -8.32 -16.12 -2.04
CA GLN A 137 -8.88 -14.77 -1.86
C GLN A 137 -7.80 -13.75 -1.46
N TYR A 138 -6.88 -14.15 -0.59
CA TYR A 138 -5.72 -13.35 -0.23
C TYR A 138 -4.89 -12.94 -1.46
N GLN A 139 -4.57 -13.89 -2.34
CA GLN A 139 -3.79 -13.60 -3.55
C GLN A 139 -4.49 -12.61 -4.49
N LYS A 140 -5.82 -12.68 -4.62
CA LYS A 140 -6.60 -11.72 -5.42
C LYS A 140 -6.54 -10.31 -4.83
N MET A 141 -6.72 -10.20 -3.51
CA MET A 141 -6.59 -8.93 -2.79
C MET A 141 -5.20 -8.34 -2.95
N LEU A 142 -4.15 -9.14 -2.67
CA LEU A 142 -2.76 -8.69 -2.75
C LEU A 142 -2.40 -8.22 -4.16
N ALA A 143 -2.80 -8.96 -5.20
CA ALA A 143 -2.55 -8.58 -6.58
C ALA A 143 -3.22 -7.25 -6.96
N ALA A 144 -4.43 -6.97 -6.43
CA ALA A 144 -5.10 -5.71 -6.65
C ALA A 144 -4.39 -4.55 -5.92
N MET A 145 -3.96 -4.75 -4.67
CA MET A 145 -3.19 -3.75 -3.92
C MET A 145 -1.86 -3.41 -4.60
N LYS A 146 -1.07 -4.42 -5.00
CA LYS A 146 0.21 -4.20 -5.70
C LYS A 146 0.03 -3.52 -7.06
N ARG A 147 -1.07 -3.82 -7.78
CA ARG A 147 -1.40 -3.10 -9.01
C ARG A 147 -1.68 -1.63 -8.73
N ALA A 148 -2.46 -1.34 -7.69
CA ALA A 148 -2.75 0.03 -7.30
C ALA A 148 -1.45 0.76 -6.95
N GLU A 149 -0.61 0.19 -6.10
CA GLU A 149 0.72 0.70 -5.72
C GLU A 149 1.59 1.02 -6.95
N GLN A 150 1.75 0.07 -7.88
CA GLN A 150 2.55 0.25 -9.11
C GLN A 150 2.04 1.37 -10.02
N LYS A 151 0.76 1.75 -9.91
CA LYS A 151 0.17 2.87 -10.67
C LYS A 151 0.32 4.21 -9.96
N MET A 152 0.66 4.22 -8.67
CA MET A 152 0.95 5.44 -7.92
C MET A 152 2.35 5.99 -8.21
N GLU A 153 3.33 5.11 -8.47
CA GLU A 153 4.72 5.55 -8.70
C GLU A 153 4.88 6.50 -9.90
N PRO A 154 4.32 6.22 -11.09
CA PRO A 154 4.44 7.15 -12.21
C PRO A 154 3.76 8.50 -11.95
N VAL A 155 2.66 8.50 -11.19
CA VAL A 155 1.98 9.74 -10.76
C VAL A 155 2.91 10.58 -9.88
N LEU A 156 3.60 9.95 -8.92
CA LEU A 156 4.57 10.63 -8.06
C LEU A 156 5.78 11.13 -8.81
N ASP A 157 6.32 10.34 -9.74
CA ASP A 157 7.47 10.75 -10.56
C ASP A 157 7.11 12.00 -11.37
N THR A 158 5.95 12.00 -12.03
CA THR A 158 5.46 13.18 -12.77
C THR A 158 5.26 14.38 -11.84
N LEU A 159 4.63 14.20 -10.68
CA LEU A 159 4.47 15.29 -9.68
C LEU A 159 5.81 15.87 -9.23
N ARG A 160 6.78 15.00 -8.92
CA ARG A 160 8.13 15.38 -8.50
C ARG A 160 8.83 16.18 -9.59
N ASP A 161 8.84 15.68 -10.82
CA ASP A 161 9.56 16.29 -11.93
C ASP A 161 8.97 17.68 -12.27
N ASN A 162 7.64 17.80 -12.27
CA ASN A 162 6.96 19.08 -12.46
C ASN A 162 7.26 20.08 -11.32
N THR A 163 7.26 19.61 -10.07
CA THR A 163 7.59 20.44 -8.90
C THR A 163 9.04 20.92 -8.95
N LEU A 164 9.99 20.05 -9.30
CA LEU A 164 11.40 20.41 -9.45
C LEU A 164 11.62 21.42 -10.58
N TYR A 165 10.93 21.25 -11.72
CA TYR A 165 11.02 22.19 -12.83
C TYR A 165 10.49 23.58 -12.44
N LEU A 166 9.31 23.63 -11.82
CA LEU A 166 8.70 24.89 -11.37
C LEU A 166 9.58 25.62 -10.35
N LYS A 167 10.25 24.91 -9.45
CA LYS A 167 11.14 25.49 -8.43
C LYS A 167 12.18 26.45 -9.00
N HIS A 168 12.71 26.17 -10.18
CA HIS A 168 13.77 26.95 -10.81
C HIS A 168 13.27 27.85 -11.93
N ASN A 169 12.06 27.62 -12.42
CA ASN A 169 11.53 28.25 -13.63
C ASN A 169 10.17 28.89 -13.39
N LEU A 170 9.86 29.32 -12.16
CA LEU A 170 8.54 29.78 -11.78
C LEU A 170 8.15 31.08 -12.52
N ASN A 171 7.46 30.94 -13.65
CA ASN A 171 6.94 32.02 -14.47
C ASN A 171 5.79 31.52 -15.35
N ALA A 172 5.04 32.46 -15.95
CA ALA A 172 3.88 32.14 -16.77
C ALA A 172 4.21 31.28 -18.01
N ALA A 173 5.39 31.45 -18.61
CA ALA A 173 5.79 30.68 -19.78
C ALA A 173 6.08 29.21 -19.41
N ALA A 174 6.75 28.98 -18.28
CA ALA A 174 7.00 27.64 -17.75
C ALA A 174 5.69 26.91 -17.42
N ILE A 175 4.72 27.58 -16.80
CA ILE A 175 3.40 27.00 -16.53
C ILE A 175 2.71 26.60 -17.82
N GLY A 176 2.71 27.47 -18.84
CA GLY A 176 2.15 27.15 -20.16
C GLY A 176 2.82 25.93 -20.80
N SER A 177 4.14 25.76 -20.62
CA SER A 177 4.88 24.62 -21.17
C SER A 177 4.51 23.27 -20.51
N LEU A 178 4.03 23.27 -19.27
CA LEU A 178 3.65 22.06 -18.53
C LEU A 178 2.22 21.60 -18.77
N GLN A 179 1.42 22.32 -19.56
CA GLN A 179 0.01 22.01 -19.74
C GLN A 179 -0.24 20.62 -20.34
N GLY A 180 0.68 20.13 -21.19
CA GLY A 180 0.66 18.76 -21.69
C GLY A 180 0.89 17.71 -20.59
N GLU A 181 1.88 17.96 -19.72
CA GLU A 181 2.22 17.10 -18.57
C GLU A 181 1.05 17.02 -17.58
N PHE A 182 0.46 18.16 -17.22
CA PHE A 182 -0.68 18.20 -16.30
C PHE A 182 -1.89 17.43 -16.82
N ASN A 183 -2.13 17.46 -18.13
CA ASN A 183 -3.18 16.67 -18.76
C ASN A 183 -2.89 15.15 -18.71
N SER A 184 -1.63 14.72 -18.82
CA SER A 184 -1.27 13.31 -18.63
C SER A 184 -1.44 12.89 -17.18
N LEU A 185 -0.93 13.69 -16.26
CA LEU A 185 -1.01 13.45 -14.84
C LEU A 185 -2.46 13.32 -14.34
N GLN A 186 -3.38 14.15 -14.87
CA GLN A 186 -4.81 14.00 -14.57
C GLN A 186 -5.34 12.60 -14.92
N ARG A 187 -4.97 12.05 -16.08
CA ARG A 187 -5.43 10.72 -16.51
C ARG A 187 -4.80 9.62 -15.66
N GLU A 188 -3.53 9.77 -15.31
CA GLU A 188 -2.79 8.83 -14.46
C GLU A 188 -3.37 8.79 -13.04
N ILE A 189 -3.63 9.95 -12.43
CA ILE A 189 -4.30 10.08 -11.13
C ILE A 189 -5.67 9.39 -11.15
N GLN A 190 -6.48 9.65 -12.19
CA GLN A 190 -7.78 9.01 -12.31
C GLN A 190 -7.67 7.48 -12.42
N GLN A 191 -6.64 6.98 -13.10
CA GLN A 191 -6.39 5.53 -13.18
C GLN A 191 -5.95 4.96 -11.82
N ALA A 192 -5.01 5.62 -11.13
CA ALA A 192 -4.58 5.21 -9.80
C ALA A 192 -5.75 5.16 -8.80
N ILE A 193 -6.65 6.15 -8.84
CA ILE A 193 -7.88 6.17 -8.01
C ILE A 193 -8.78 4.98 -8.32
N ARG A 194 -8.98 4.63 -9.59
CA ARG A 194 -9.78 3.45 -10.00
C ARG A 194 -9.16 2.15 -9.49
N ASP A 195 -7.85 2.00 -9.63
CA ASP A 195 -7.15 0.78 -9.17
C ASP A 195 -7.19 0.66 -7.64
N MET A 196 -7.04 1.76 -6.89
CA MET A 196 -7.24 1.78 -5.44
C MET A 196 -8.67 1.39 -5.03
N ASN A 197 -9.70 1.86 -5.74
CA ASN A 197 -11.08 1.44 -5.48
C ASN A 197 -11.29 -0.05 -5.72
N SER A 198 -10.65 -0.61 -6.76
CA SER A 198 -10.67 -2.04 -7.02
C SER A 198 -9.99 -2.84 -5.90
N ALA A 199 -8.82 -2.37 -5.45
CA ALA A 199 -8.10 -2.97 -4.34
C ALA A 199 -8.88 -2.94 -3.01
N ILE A 200 -9.54 -1.82 -2.69
CA ILE A 200 -10.42 -1.70 -1.52
C ILE A 200 -11.58 -2.70 -1.61
N ALA A 201 -12.18 -2.87 -2.79
CA ALA A 201 -13.27 -3.81 -2.99
C ALA A 201 -12.83 -5.28 -2.80
N GLU A 202 -11.64 -5.66 -3.28
CA GLU A 202 -11.08 -6.99 -3.03
C GLU A 202 -10.72 -7.19 -1.55
N SER A 203 -10.23 -6.16 -0.89
CA SER A 203 -9.91 -6.17 0.54
C SER A 203 -11.14 -6.42 1.40
N ASN A 204 -12.25 -5.75 1.10
CA ASN A 204 -13.53 -5.97 1.77
C ASN A 204 -14.07 -7.39 1.51
N ARG A 205 -13.88 -7.94 0.30
CA ARG A 205 -14.23 -9.34 0.00
C ARG A 205 -13.40 -10.31 0.83
N PHE A 206 -12.10 -10.07 0.96
CA PHE A 206 -11.21 -10.90 1.75
C PHE A 206 -11.55 -10.86 3.24
N ILE A 207 -11.74 -9.66 3.82
CA ILE A 207 -12.20 -9.49 5.21
C ILE A 207 -13.52 -10.24 5.43
N GLY A 208 -14.47 -10.07 4.51
CA GLY A 208 -15.78 -10.74 4.58
C GLY A 208 -15.70 -12.27 4.43
N HIS A 209 -14.68 -12.80 3.74
CA HIS A 209 -14.39 -14.24 3.69
C HIS A 209 -13.76 -14.72 4.99
N LEU A 210 -12.85 -13.93 5.56
CA LEU A 210 -12.08 -14.30 6.76
C LEU A 210 -12.90 -14.25 8.06
N LYS A 211 -13.92 -13.39 8.13
CA LYS A 211 -14.84 -13.26 9.28
C LYS A 211 -15.96 -14.31 9.30
N LYS A 212 -16.07 -15.18 8.29
CA LYS A 212 -17.07 -16.27 8.22
C LYS A 212 -16.55 -17.56 8.83
#